data_AF-A0A537FWL4-F1
#
_entry.id   AF-A0A537FWL4-F1
#
_cell.length_a   1.000
_cell.length_b   1.000
_cell.length_c   1.000
_cell.angle_alpha   90.00
_cell.angle_beta   90.00
_cell.angle_gamma   90.00
#
_symmetry.space_group_name_H-M   'P 1'
#
loop_
_entity.id
_entity.type
_entity.pdbx_description
1 polymer ?
#
loop_
_entity_poly.entity_id
_entity_poly.type
_entity_poly.pdbx_seq_one_letter_code
_entity_poly.pdbx_strand_id
1 'polypeptide(L)'
;MTSFFISIYAIIYIYQLSLLASGDFSSYDLFVRNPATIGFSIIALFFTLYHAVTWFSLMGRIQVVKLGPKKTATPLQAIAINLLLLLIIAYAIVYLFILR
;
A
#
# COMPACT_ATOMS: atom_id res chain seq x y z
N MET A 1 -0.70 10.19 -12.08
CA MET A 1 0.48 10.65 -11.31
C MET A 1 0.83 9.70 -10.17
N THR A 2 -0.12 9.25 -9.34
CA THR A 2 0.16 8.25 -8.29
C THR A 2 0.79 6.96 -8.83
N SER A 3 0.32 6.46 -9.98
CA SER A 3 0.83 5.24 -10.62
C SER A 3 2.32 5.31 -10.96
N PHE A 4 2.90 6.50 -11.19
CA PHE A 4 4.34 6.65 -11.47
C PHE A 4 5.20 6.30 -10.25
N PHE A 5 4.82 6.82 -9.08
CA PHE A 5 5.53 6.50 -7.82
C PHE A 5 5.37 5.03 -7.45
N ILE A 6 4.15 4.50 -7.63
CA ILE A 6 3.84 3.09 -7.36
C ILE A 6 4.63 2.17 -8.31
N SER A 7 4.74 2.50 -9.60
CA SER A 7 5.48 1.68 -10.56
C SER A 7 6.98 1.70 -10.31
N ILE A 8 7.55 2.86 -9.96
CA ILE A 8 8.98 2.94 -9.61
C ILE A 8 9.24 2.16 -8.32
N TYR A 9 8.36 2.27 -7.32
CA TYR A 9 8.47 1.46 -6.10
C TYR A 9 8.42 -0.04 -6.42
N ALA A 10 7.54 -0.48 -7.32
CA ALA A 10 7.49 -1.88 -7.75
C ALA A 10 8.79 -2.35 -8.42
N ILE A 11 9.43 -1.51 -9.25
CA ILE A 11 10.73 -1.81 -9.85
C ILE A 11 11.82 -1.94 -8.78
N ILE A 12 11.86 -0.99 -7.84
CA ILE A 12 12.78 -1.02 -6.70
C ILE A 12 12.58 -2.31 -5.88
N TYR A 13 11.33 -2.70 -5.64
CA TYR A 13 11.00 -3.92 -4.90
C TYR A 13 11.42 -5.19 -5.66
N ILE A 14 11.21 -5.25 -6.98
CA ILE A 14 11.68 -6.38 -7.81
C ILE A 14 13.21 -6.50 -7.73
N TYR A 15 13.93 -5.38 -7.76
CA TYR A 15 15.39 -5.40 -7.60
C TYR A 15 15.82 -5.89 -6.21
N GLN A 16 15.14 -5.46 -5.14
CA GLN A 16 15.37 -6.00 -3.80
C GLN A 16 15.16 -7.53 -3.76
N LEU A 17 14.08 -8.03 -4.37
CA LEU A 17 13.81 -9.46 -4.49
C LEU A 17 14.88 -10.20 -5.29
N SER A 18 15.42 -9.59 -6.35
CA SER A 18 16.47 -10.23 -7.15
C SER A 18 17.77 -10.39 -6.36
N LEU A 19 18.13 -9.42 -5.52
CA LEU A 19 19.30 -9.51 -4.64
C LEU A 19 19.12 -10.60 -3.56
N LEU A 20 17.91 -10.72 -2.99
CA LEU A 20 17.60 -11.79 -2.05
C LEU A 20 17.64 -13.16 -2.73
N ALA A 21 17.08 -13.28 -3.94
CA ALA A 21 17.04 -14.53 -4.69
C ALA A 21 18.44 -15.01 -5.14
N SER A 22 19.38 -14.09 -5.36
CA SER A 22 20.78 -14.43 -5.67
C SER A 22 21.63 -14.76 -4.43
N GLY A 23 21.10 -14.53 -3.22
CA GLY A 23 21.84 -14.67 -1.96
C GLY A 23 22.78 -13.51 -1.64
N ASP A 24 22.71 -12.40 -2.38
CA ASP A 24 23.51 -11.19 -2.12
C ASP A 24 22.90 -10.32 -1.03
N PHE A 25 22.96 -10.82 0.20
CA PHE A 25 22.42 -10.14 1.37
C PHE A 25 23.15 -8.83 1.70
N SER A 26 24.44 -8.72 1.36
CA SER A 26 25.23 -7.50 1.56
C SER A 26 24.75 -6.34 0.71
N SER A 27 24.56 -6.57 -0.59
CA SER A 27 24.04 -5.54 -1.49
C SER A 27 22.60 -5.21 -1.17
N TYR A 28 21.79 -6.20 -0.77
CA TYR A 28 20.43 -5.96 -0.29
C TYR A 28 20.44 -5.01 0.93
N ASP A 29 21.21 -5.30 1.98
CA ASP A 29 21.26 -4.48 3.20
C ASP A 29 21.72 -3.04 2.92
N LEU A 30 22.78 -2.89 2.10
CA LEU A 30 23.26 -1.57 1.66
C LEU A 30 22.18 -0.80 0.87
N PHE A 31 21.44 -1.49 0.01
CA PHE A 31 20.42 -0.87 -0.83
C PHE A 31 19.21 -0.41 -0.03
N VAL A 32 18.70 -1.23 0.91
CA VAL A 32 17.51 -0.89 1.71
C VAL A 32 17.81 0.17 2.77
N ARG A 33 19.05 0.25 3.27
CA ARG A 33 19.49 1.27 4.24
C ARG A 33 19.88 2.60 3.58
N ASN A 34 20.00 2.64 2.26
CA ASN A 34 20.38 3.85 1.54
C ASN A 34 19.33 4.96 1.80
N PRO A 35 19.76 6.16 2.24
CA PRO A 35 18.85 7.28 2.51
C PRO A 35 17.97 7.66 1.30
N ALA A 36 18.46 7.50 0.08
CA ALA A 36 17.68 7.75 -1.14
C ALA A 36 16.56 6.71 -1.31
N THR A 37 16.84 5.43 -1.07
CA THR A 37 15.84 4.35 -1.12
C THR A 37 14.76 4.56 -0.06
N ILE A 38 15.17 4.91 1.16
CA ILE A 38 14.25 5.23 2.27
C ILE A 38 13.40 6.45 1.92
N GLY A 39 14.04 7.55 1.50
CA GLY A 39 13.36 8.79 1.14
C GLY A 39 12.35 8.59 0.01
N PHE A 40 12.73 7.87 -1.04
CA PHE A 40 11.81 7.52 -2.12
C PHE A 40 10.65 6.65 -1.62
N SER A 41 10.91 5.66 -0.78
CA SER A 41 9.86 4.77 -0.24
C SER A 41 8.83 5.53 0.60
N ILE A 42 9.26 6.54 1.37
CA ILE A 42 8.35 7.42 2.13
C ILE A 42 7.47 8.24 1.19
N ILE A 43 8.05 8.81 0.12
CA ILE A 43 7.29 9.56 -0.89
C ILE A 43 6.30 8.64 -1.60
N ALA A 44 6.74 7.44 -1.99
CA ALA A 44 5.89 6.43 -2.62
C ALA A 44 4.74 6.01 -1.69
N LEU A 45 5.00 5.85 -0.39
CA LEU A 45 3.97 5.57 0.61
C LEU A 45 2.93 6.68 0.67
N PHE A 46 3.35 7.95 0.71
CA PHE A 46 2.44 9.10 0.69
C PHE A 46 1.52 9.06 -0.55
N PHE A 47 2.09 8.88 -1.74
CA PHE A 47 1.29 8.78 -2.98
C PHE A 47 0.40 7.54 -3.02
N THR A 48 0.81 6.43 -2.40
CA THR A 48 0.01 5.21 -2.28
C THR A 48 -1.18 5.41 -1.35
N LEU A 49 -1.00 6.09 -0.21
CA LEU A 49 -2.10 6.44 0.70
C LEU A 49 -3.08 7.42 0.03
N TYR A 50 -2.57 8.44 -0.67
CA TYR A 50 -3.41 9.35 -1.45
C TYR A 50 -4.18 8.60 -2.56
N HIS A 51 -3.53 7.66 -3.25
CA HIS A 51 -4.18 6.81 -4.23
C HIS A 51 -5.28 5.94 -3.61
N ALA A 52 -5.01 5.31 -2.45
CA ALA A 52 -6.00 4.49 -1.76
C ALA A 52 -7.25 5.29 -1.39
N VAL A 53 -7.10 6.50 -0.81
CA VAL A 53 -8.24 7.35 -0.45
C VAL A 53 -9.07 7.74 -1.68
N THR A 54 -8.42 8.16 -2.76
CA THR A 54 -9.13 8.53 -4.00
C THR A 54 -9.81 7.33 -4.65
N TRP A 55 -9.18 6.17 -4.64
CA TRP A 55 -9.74 4.91 -5.14
C TRP A 55 -10.95 4.46 -4.31
N PHE A 56 -10.86 4.48 -2.98
CA PHE A 56 -11.98 4.10 -2.10
C PHE A 56 -13.20 5.04 -2.26
N SER A 57 -12.96 6.34 -2.46
CA SER A 57 -14.01 7.31 -2.79
C SER A 57 -14.73 6.97 -4.10
N LEU A 58 -13.96 6.57 -5.12
CA LEU A 58 -14.50 6.18 -6.42
C LEU A 58 -15.28 4.88 -6.33
N MET A 59 -14.77 3.88 -5.60
CA MET A 59 -15.45 2.60 -5.36
C MET A 59 -16.87 2.81 -4.80
N GLY A 60 -17.03 3.68 -3.81
CA GLY A 60 -18.36 3.97 -3.24
C GLY A 60 -19.32 4.73 -4.16
N ARG A 61 -18.85 5.20 -5.33
CA ARG A 61 -19.71 5.81 -6.36
C ARG A 61 -20.09 4.82 -7.46
N ILE A 62 -19.15 3.94 -7.84
CA ILE A 62 -19.33 3.04 -8.99
C ILE A 62 -19.85 1.67 -8.59
N GLN A 63 -19.59 1.22 -7.35
CA GLN A 63 -20.02 -0.07 -6.87
C GLN A 63 -21.33 0.05 -6.10
N VAL A 64 -22.35 -0.67 -6.55
CA VAL A 64 -23.64 -0.78 -5.85
C VAL A 64 -23.50 -1.77 -4.68
N VAL A 65 -22.75 -1.39 -3.65
CA VAL A 65 -22.59 -2.22 -2.45
C VAL A 65 -23.86 -2.06 -1.60
N LYS A 66 -24.67 -3.12 -1.51
CA LYS A 66 -25.89 -3.11 -0.68
C LYS A 66 -25.51 -3.40 0.77
N LEU A 67 -25.62 -2.40 1.64
CA LEU A 67 -25.56 -2.54 3.10
C LEU A 67 -26.97 -2.87 3.61
N GLY A 68 -27.30 -4.16 3.59
CA GLY A 68 -28.61 -4.67 3.98
C GLY A 68 -29.67 -4.53 2.88
N PRO A 69 -30.96 -4.72 3.21
CA PRO A 69 -32.00 -4.99 2.21
C PRO A 69 -32.32 -3.81 1.27
N LYS A 70 -31.96 -2.57 1.62
CA LYS A 70 -32.37 -1.38 0.86
C LYS A 70 -31.37 -0.22 0.75
N LYS A 71 -30.17 -0.30 1.36
CA LYS A 71 -29.22 0.83 1.37
C LYS A 71 -28.00 0.53 0.53
N THR A 72 -27.72 1.36 -0.47
CA THR A 72 -26.42 1.36 -1.14
C THR A 72 -25.43 2.11 -0.26
N ALA A 73 -24.21 1.60 -0.13
CA ALA A 73 -23.14 2.26 0.60
C ALA A 73 -22.89 3.64 -0.01
N THR A 74 -22.78 4.66 0.84
CA THR A 74 -22.37 5.99 0.38
C THR A 74 -20.85 6.02 0.13
N PRO A 75 -20.34 6.99 -0.65
CA PRO A 75 -18.90 7.16 -0.83
C PRO A 75 -18.13 7.30 0.50
N LEU A 76 -18.71 7.98 1.48
CA LEU A 76 -18.11 8.12 2.81
C LEU A 76 -18.03 6.78 3.56
N GLN A 77 -19.09 5.96 3.48
CA GLN A 77 -19.10 4.62 4.06
C GLN A 77 -18.07 3.72 3.38
N ALA A 78 -17.94 3.78 2.06
CA ALA A 78 -16.92 3.03 1.33
C ALA A 78 -15.50 3.43 1.76
N ILE A 79 -15.20 4.74 1.88
CA ILE A 79 -13.91 5.22 2.38
C ILE A 79 -13.66 4.69 3.80
N ALA A 80 -14.61 4.87 4.71
CA ALA A 80 -14.45 4.47 6.12
C ALA A 80 -14.20 2.96 6.27
N ILE A 81 -15.01 2.13 5.60
CA ILE A 81 -14.87 0.66 5.65
C ILE A 81 -13.52 0.22 5.08
N ASN A 82 -13.12 0.75 3.91
CA ASN A 82 -11.86 0.35 3.29
C ASN A 82 -10.64 0.87 4.05
N LEU A 83 -10.70 2.05 4.68
CA LEU A 83 -9.64 2.52 5.57
C LEU A 83 -9.53 1.67 6.83
N LEU A 84 -10.66 1.27 7.41
CA LEU A 84 -10.67 0.37 8.57
C LEU A 84 -10.07 -1.00 8.22
N LEU A 85 -10.45 -1.56 7.07
CA LEU A 85 -9.85 -2.79 6.55
C LEU A 85 -8.34 -2.64 6.28
N LEU A 86 -7.93 -1.53 5.68
CA LEU A 86 -6.52 -1.22 5.43
C LEU A 86 -5.73 -1.20 6.75
N LEU A 87 -6.25 -0.55 7.79
CA LEU A 87 -5.60 -0.49 9.11
C LEU A 87 -5.51 -1.86 9.76
N ILE A 88 -6.57 -2.67 9.69
CA ILE A 88 -6.57 -4.04 10.24
C ILE A 88 -5.51 -4.89 9.53
N ILE A 89 -5.46 -4.86 8.20
CA ILE A 89 -4.50 -5.64 7.41
C ILE A 89 -3.07 -5.14 7.67
N ALA A 90 -2.84 -3.83 7.68
CA ALA A 90 -1.54 -3.24 7.98
C ALA A 90 -1.05 -3.64 9.38
N TYR A 91 -1.93 -3.56 10.38
CA TYR A 91 -1.62 -4.00 11.74
C TYR A 91 -1.29 -5.50 11.79
N ALA A 92 -2.10 -6.35 11.13
CA ALA A 92 -1.84 -7.79 11.09
C ALA A 92 -0.48 -8.12 10.45
N ILE A 93 -0.10 -7.42 9.37
CA ILE A 93 1.21 -7.57 8.72
C ILE A 93 2.32 -7.17 9.70
N VAL A 94 2.24 -5.99 10.31
CA VAL A 94 3.26 -5.54 11.28
C VAL A 94 3.36 -6.50 12.46
N TYR A 95 2.23 -6.96 13.00
CA TYR A 95 2.21 -7.91 14.10
C TYR A 95 2.90 -9.23 13.73
N LEU A 96 2.55 -9.82 12.57
CA LEU A 96 3.07 -11.12 12.17
C LEU A 96 4.54 -11.13 11.77
N PHE A 97 5.05 -10.04 11.19
CA PHE A 97 6.40 -10.00 10.61
C PHE A 97 7.42 -9.17 11.40
N ILE A 98 6.96 -8.32 12.34
CA ILE A 98 7.86 -7.41 13.08
C ILE A 98 7.76 -7.64 14.59
N LEU A 99 6.54 -7.80 15.15
CA LEU A 99 6.34 -7.86 16.60
C LEU A 99 6.30 -9.28 17.18
N ARG A 100 5.89 -10.26 16.38
CA ARG A 100 5.87 -11.68 16.73
C ARG A 100 7.23 -12.32 16.54
#